data_AF-A0A2H0MJM8-F1
#
_entry.id   AF-A0A2H0MJM8-F1
#
_cell.length_a   1.000
_cell.length_b   1.000
_cell.length_c   1.000
_cell.angle_alpha   90.00
_cell.angle_beta   90.00
_cell.angle_gamma   90.00
#
_symmetry.space_group_name_H-M   'P 1'
#
loop_
_entity.id
_entity.type
_entity.pdbx_description
1 polymer ?
#
loop_
_entity_poly.entity_id
_entity_poly.type
_entity_poly.pdbx_seq_one_letter_code
_entity_poly.pdbx_strand_id
1 'polypeptide(L)'
;MNFAVGGATRSPTVAWEELQSKRRQKQKQGRTVRLAKGKRRLNINPAEVMEVFWGCLARALIVFAIASGAYFGYLYLTQSPRFDIARVVLYGNGKLSREQLMARAGPMMGENIFMLNLDGISKNLAAHPWIRSVW
;
A
#
# COMPACT_ATOMS: atom_id res chain seq x y z
N MET A 1 17.66 12.65 -98.50
CA MET A 1 18.37 11.54 -97.82
C MET A 1 18.93 12.09 -96.51
N ASN A 2 18.64 11.46 -95.37
CA ASN A 2 19.50 11.37 -94.18
C ASN A 2 18.73 10.68 -93.04
N PHE A 3 19.12 9.44 -92.75
CA PHE A 3 18.70 8.67 -91.59
C PHE A 3 19.60 9.06 -90.41
N ALA A 4 19.02 9.37 -89.25
CA ALA A 4 19.78 9.50 -88.00
C ALA A 4 19.30 8.43 -87.01
N VAL A 5 20.00 7.30 -87.03
CA VAL A 5 20.08 6.32 -85.95
C VAL A 5 20.80 7.00 -84.78
N GLY A 6 20.25 6.94 -83.57
CA GLY A 6 20.84 7.59 -82.41
C GLY A 6 20.41 6.97 -81.09
N GLY A 7 20.69 5.68 -80.91
CA GLY A 7 20.66 5.04 -79.59
C GLY A 7 21.80 5.59 -78.73
N ALA A 8 21.50 6.52 -77.83
CA ALA A 8 22.47 7.02 -76.86
C ALA A 8 22.47 6.12 -75.61
N THR A 9 23.44 5.21 -75.56
CA THR A 9 23.88 4.51 -74.35
C THR A 9 24.29 5.52 -73.27
N ARG A 10 23.54 5.61 -72.17
CA ARG A 10 23.93 6.41 -70.99
C ARG A 10 25.22 5.83 -70.41
N SER A 11 26.26 6.66 -70.26
CA SER A 11 27.56 6.21 -69.76
C SER A 11 27.50 5.85 -68.26
N PRO A 12 28.28 4.85 -67.81
CA PRO A 12 28.20 4.32 -66.44
C PRO A 12 28.50 5.39 -65.36
N THR A 13 29.32 6.38 -65.69
CA THR A 13 29.80 7.40 -64.76
C THR A 13 28.68 8.31 -64.25
N VAL A 14 27.72 8.68 -65.09
CA VAL A 14 26.58 9.53 -64.71
C VAL A 14 25.63 8.80 -63.76
N ALA A 15 25.49 7.48 -63.93
CA ALA A 15 24.69 6.64 -63.05
C ALA A 15 25.31 6.49 -61.64
N TRP A 16 26.65 6.49 -61.55
CA TRP A 16 27.35 6.38 -60.28
C TRP A 16 27.23 7.64 -59.41
N GLU A 17 27.22 8.84 -60.00
CA GLU A 17 27.03 10.10 -59.28
C GLU A 17 25.61 10.24 -58.72
N GLU A 18 24.59 9.86 -59.49
CA GLU A 18 23.20 9.86 -59.02
C GLU A 18 22.97 8.89 -57.85
N LEU A 19 23.61 7.72 -57.86
CA LEU A 19 23.50 6.77 -56.75
C LEU A 19 24.20 7.29 -55.49
N GLN A 20 25.34 7.96 -55.64
CA GLN A 20 26.08 8.58 -54.53
C GLN A 20 25.30 9.75 -53.91
N SER A 21 24.67 10.59 -54.73
CA SER A 21 23.87 11.74 -54.27
C SER A 21 22.63 11.27 -53.51
N LYS A 22 21.91 10.26 -54.04
CA LYS A 22 20.75 9.67 -53.36
C LYS A 22 21.11 9.02 -52.02
N ARG A 23 22.28 8.37 -51.92
CA ARG A 23 22.77 7.81 -50.63
C ARG A 23 23.09 8.90 -49.61
N ARG A 24 23.79 9.96 -50.01
CA ARG A 24 24.11 11.09 -49.12
C ARG A 24 22.86 11.82 -48.63
N GLN A 25 21.85 11.97 -49.48
CA GLN A 25 20.58 12.63 -49.11
C GLN A 25 19.78 11.79 -48.11
N LYS A 26 19.66 10.47 -48.33
CA LYS A 26 19.02 9.55 -47.37
C LYS A 26 19.74 9.49 -46.03
N GLN A 27 21.06 9.58 -46.02
CA GLN A 27 21.85 9.59 -44.77
C GLN A 27 21.64 10.88 -43.96
N LYS A 28 21.51 12.04 -44.61
CA LYS A 28 21.17 13.30 -43.94
C LYS A 28 19.75 13.27 -43.35
N GLN A 29 18.77 12.74 -44.09
CA GLN A 29 17.40 12.54 -43.59
C GLN A 29 17.32 11.55 -42.42
N GLY A 30 18.08 10.45 -42.46
CA GLY A 30 18.12 9.48 -41.35
C GLY A 30 18.76 10.04 -40.07
N ARG A 31 19.73 10.95 -40.21
CA ARG A 31 20.44 11.58 -39.07
C ARG A 31 19.57 12.64 -38.38
N THR A 32 18.81 13.44 -39.13
CA THR A 32 17.83 14.40 -38.57
C THR A 32 16.65 13.68 -37.90
N VAL A 33 16.17 12.58 -38.49
CA VAL A 33 15.06 11.78 -37.92
C VAL A 33 15.50 11.00 -36.66
N ARG A 34 16.76 10.55 -36.57
CA ARG A 34 17.29 9.89 -35.36
C ARG A 34 17.60 10.87 -34.22
N LEU A 35 18.05 12.09 -34.51
CA LEU A 35 18.25 13.14 -33.51
C LEU A 35 16.93 13.71 -32.97
N ALA A 36 15.87 13.75 -33.80
CA ALA A 36 14.52 14.15 -33.38
C ALA A 36 13.83 13.11 -32.46
N LYS A 37 14.39 11.90 -32.35
CA LYS A 37 13.89 10.83 -31.46
C LYS A 37 14.46 10.92 -30.04
N GLY A 38 15.15 12.01 -29.71
CA GLY A 38 15.77 12.27 -28.42
C GLY A 38 14.95 13.27 -27.59
N LYS A 39 14.56 12.83 -26.40
CA LYS A 39 13.87 13.58 -25.33
C LYS A 39 12.41 13.92 -25.63
N ARG A 40 11.52 12.99 -25.28
CA ARG A 40 10.21 13.37 -24.74
C ARG A 40 10.49 14.32 -23.58
N ARG A 41 10.43 15.63 -23.83
CA ARG A 41 10.44 16.62 -22.77
C ARG A 41 9.12 16.40 -22.04
N LEU A 42 9.16 15.65 -20.94
CA LEU A 42 8.08 15.69 -19.98
C LEU A 42 8.04 17.14 -19.52
N ASN A 43 7.07 17.89 -20.04
CA ASN A 43 6.82 19.24 -19.63
C ASN A 43 6.12 19.14 -18.27
N ILE A 44 6.91 18.85 -17.24
CA ILE A 44 6.42 18.72 -15.88
C ILE A 44 6.19 20.15 -15.41
N ASN A 45 4.92 20.58 -15.48
CA ASN A 45 4.51 21.85 -14.91
C ASN A 45 4.61 21.72 -13.39
N PRO A 46 5.49 22.49 -12.72
CA PRO A 46 5.68 22.37 -11.27
C PRO A 46 4.41 22.70 -10.49
N ALA A 47 3.53 23.55 -11.05
CA ALA A 47 2.23 23.86 -10.49
C ALA A 47 1.27 22.65 -10.45
N GLU A 48 1.22 21.85 -11.53
CA GLU A 48 0.38 20.65 -11.58
C GLU A 48 0.90 19.57 -10.62
N VAL A 49 2.23 19.43 -10.52
CA VAL A 49 2.84 18.51 -9.54
C VAL A 49 2.56 18.96 -8.12
N MET A 50 2.63 20.26 -7.84
CA MET A 50 2.28 20.82 -6.53
C MET A 50 0.81 20.55 -6.17
N GLU A 51 -0.12 20.73 -7.12
CA GLU A 51 -1.55 20.48 -6.89
C GLU A 51 -1.83 19.02 -6.58
N VAL A 52 -1.27 18.10 -7.36
CA VAL A 52 -1.38 16.65 -7.11
C VAL A 52 -0.74 16.28 -5.78
N PHE A 53 0.44 16.83 -5.48
CA PHE A 53 1.13 16.60 -4.21
C PHE A 53 0.29 17.05 -3.02
N TRP A 54 -0.32 18.25 -3.09
CA TRP A 54 -1.16 18.77 -2.01
C TRP A 54 -2.41 17.89 -1.79
N GLY A 55 -3.03 17.42 -2.89
CA GLY A 55 -4.14 16.48 -2.82
C GLY A 55 -3.76 15.13 -2.18
N CYS A 56 -2.58 14.59 -2.53
CA CYS A 56 -2.05 13.38 -1.91
C CYS A 56 -1.71 13.59 -0.43
N LEU A 57 -1.09 14.73 -0.10
CA LEU A 57 -0.73 15.09 1.27
C LEU A 57 -1.97 15.21 2.14
N ALA A 58 -3.01 15.92 1.68
CA ALA A 58 -4.27 16.06 2.42
C ALA A 58 -4.91 14.70 2.72
N ARG A 59 -4.97 13.80 1.72
CA ARG A 59 -5.49 12.43 1.93
C ARG A 59 -4.64 11.64 2.90
N ALA A 60 -3.32 11.72 2.79
CA ALA A 60 -2.40 11.05 3.71
C ALA A 60 -2.59 11.54 5.16
N LEU A 61 -2.78 12.86 5.35
CA LEU A 61 -3.04 13.43 6.68
C LEU A 61 -4.37 12.95 7.26
N ILE A 62 -5.42 12.80 6.46
CA ILE A 62 -6.71 12.25 6.92
C ILE A 62 -6.54 10.80 7.38
N VAL A 63 -5.89 9.96 6.56
CA VAL A 63 -5.63 8.56 6.92
C VAL A 63 -4.78 8.47 8.18
N PHE A 64 -3.74 9.31 8.27
CA PHE A 64 -2.88 9.39 9.44
C PHE A 64 -3.67 9.79 10.69
N ALA A 65 -4.51 10.83 10.61
CA ALA A 65 -5.32 11.28 11.74
C ALA A 65 -6.28 10.18 12.23
N ILE A 66 -6.92 9.45 11.33
CA ILE A 66 -7.80 8.32 11.68
C ILE A 66 -6.99 7.20 12.35
N ALA A 67 -5.86 6.81 11.76
CA ALA A 67 -5.01 5.76 12.29
C ALA A 67 -4.47 6.12 13.69
N SER A 68 -3.99 7.34 13.86
CA SER A 68 -3.54 7.85 15.17
C SER A 68 -4.69 7.90 16.17
N GLY A 69 -5.86 8.39 15.77
CA GLY A 69 -7.05 8.42 16.63
C GLY A 69 -7.46 7.03 17.11
N ALA A 70 -7.46 6.04 16.21
CA ALA A 70 -7.73 4.65 16.56
C ALA A 70 -6.66 4.07 17.49
N TYR A 71 -5.38 4.33 17.23
CA TYR A 71 -4.27 3.84 18.04
C TYR A 71 -4.29 4.43 19.46
N PHE A 72 -4.44 5.75 19.59
CA PHE A 72 -4.53 6.40 20.89
C PHE A 72 -5.83 6.06 21.61
N GLY A 73 -6.94 5.91 20.89
CA GLY A 73 -8.20 5.42 21.46
C GLY A 73 -8.05 4.01 22.03
N TYR A 74 -7.41 3.10 21.29
CA TYR A 74 -7.09 1.76 21.77
C TYR A 74 -6.23 1.80 23.03
N LEU A 75 -5.11 2.54 23.00
CA LEU A 75 -4.24 2.68 24.17
C LEU A 75 -4.99 3.25 25.37
N TYR A 76 -5.82 4.27 25.17
CA TYR A 76 -6.61 4.86 26.24
C TYR A 76 -7.58 3.84 26.86
N LEU A 77 -8.25 3.03 26.04
CA LEU A 77 -9.17 2.01 26.54
C LEU A 77 -8.44 0.88 27.27
N THR A 78 -7.28 0.43 26.78
CA THR A 78 -6.57 -0.73 27.34
C THR A 78 -5.60 -0.39 28.47
N GLN A 79 -5.10 0.85 28.55
CA GLN A 79 -4.11 1.27 29.55
C GLN A 79 -4.68 2.22 30.61
N SER A 80 -5.92 2.70 30.46
CA SER A 80 -6.50 3.56 31.49
C SER A 80 -6.89 2.75 32.72
N PRO A 81 -6.42 3.16 33.94
CA PRO A 81 -6.80 2.50 35.20
C PRO A 81 -8.30 2.53 35.50
N ARG A 82 -9.07 3.34 34.75
CA ARG A 82 -10.52 3.46 34.90
C ARG A 82 -11.27 2.18 34.49
N PHE A 83 -10.65 1.37 33.64
CA PHE A 83 -11.22 0.12 33.14
C PHE A 83 -10.62 -1.10 33.83
N ASP A 84 -9.83 -0.90 34.88
CA ASP A 84 -9.29 -1.99 35.67
C ASP A 84 -10.39 -2.61 36.53
N ILE A 85 -10.34 -3.93 36.66
CA ILE A 85 -11.32 -4.69 37.43
C ILE A 85 -11.13 -4.41 38.92
N ALA A 86 -12.03 -3.61 39.48
CA ALA A 86 -12.03 -3.23 40.89
C ALA A 86 -12.78 -4.20 41.80
N ARG A 87 -13.75 -4.95 41.26
CA ARG A 87 -14.55 -5.91 42.04
C ARG A 87 -15.11 -7.01 41.15
N VAL A 88 -14.93 -8.26 41.59
CA VAL A 88 -15.62 -9.43 41.04
C VAL A 88 -16.71 -9.88 42.03
N VAL A 89 -17.91 -10.15 41.52
CA VAL A 89 -19.03 -10.69 42.31
C VAL A 89 -19.39 -12.06 41.74
N LEU A 90 -19.48 -13.05 42.61
CA LEU A 90 -19.82 -14.43 42.26
C LEU A 90 -21.19 -14.75 42.83
N TYR A 91 -22.03 -15.39 42.02
CA TYR A 91 -23.37 -15.82 42.40
C TYR A 91 -23.48 -17.34 42.24
N GLY A 92 -24.32 -17.98 43.05
CA GLY A 92 -24.58 -19.43 42.94
C GLY A 92 -23.47 -20.34 43.48
N ASN A 93 -22.48 -19.81 44.18
CA ASN A 93 -21.38 -20.57 44.78
C ASN A 93 -21.80 -21.22 46.12
N GLY A 94 -22.62 -22.26 46.06
CA GLY A 94 -23.09 -22.97 47.26
C GLY A 94 -22.14 -24.05 47.80
N LYS A 95 -21.23 -24.56 46.95
CA LYS A 95 -20.32 -25.69 47.28
C LYS A 95 -18.84 -25.31 47.27
N LEU A 96 -18.48 -24.21 46.62
CA LEU A 96 -17.11 -23.73 46.47
C LEU A 96 -16.97 -22.38 47.16
N SER A 97 -15.88 -22.20 47.90
CA SER A 97 -15.58 -20.90 48.49
C SER A 97 -15.16 -19.90 47.41
N ARG A 98 -15.34 -18.61 47.68
CA ARG A 98 -14.94 -17.54 46.76
C ARG A 98 -13.45 -17.61 46.46
N GLU A 99 -12.64 -17.91 47.45
CA GLU A 99 -11.18 -17.98 47.36
C GLU A 99 -10.75 -19.11 46.43
N GLN A 100 -11.42 -20.28 46.51
CA GLN A 100 -11.17 -21.42 45.63
C GLN A 100 -11.51 -21.10 44.18
N LEU A 101 -12.64 -20.41 43.96
CA LEU A 101 -13.04 -19.97 42.62
C LEU A 101 -12.04 -18.97 42.06
N MET A 102 -11.71 -17.92 42.80
CA MET A 102 -10.76 -16.89 42.35
C MET A 102 -9.35 -17.45 42.12
N ALA A 103 -8.87 -18.37 42.96
CA ALA A 103 -7.59 -19.05 42.78
C ALA A 103 -7.54 -19.86 41.47
N ARG A 104 -8.66 -20.44 41.06
CA ARG A 104 -8.79 -21.19 39.81
C ARG A 104 -8.97 -20.28 38.60
N ALA A 105 -9.69 -19.19 38.79
CA ALA A 105 -10.04 -18.23 37.76
C ALA A 105 -8.81 -17.43 37.28
N GLY A 106 -7.81 -17.30 38.15
CA GLY A 106 -6.57 -16.56 37.88
C GLY A 106 -6.65 -15.10 38.35
N PRO A 107 -5.53 -14.38 38.27
CA PRO A 107 -5.51 -12.96 38.62
C PRO A 107 -6.33 -12.18 37.60
N MET A 108 -7.43 -11.57 38.05
CA MET A 108 -8.21 -10.64 37.22
C MET A 108 -8.22 -9.22 37.80
N MET A 109 -7.94 -9.10 39.10
CA MET A 109 -7.99 -7.82 39.79
C MET A 109 -6.88 -6.92 39.25
N GLY A 110 -7.24 -5.71 38.83
CA GLY A 110 -6.29 -4.79 38.21
C GLY A 110 -6.03 -5.04 36.72
N GLU A 111 -6.57 -6.12 36.13
CA GLU A 111 -6.56 -6.26 34.67
C GLU A 111 -7.64 -5.40 34.03
N ASN A 112 -7.38 -4.93 32.82
CA ASN A 112 -8.31 -4.14 32.05
C ASN A 112 -9.45 -5.02 31.49
N ILE A 113 -10.71 -4.59 31.66
CA ILE A 113 -11.88 -5.35 31.19
C ILE A 113 -11.88 -5.65 29.68
N PHE A 114 -11.22 -4.84 28.86
CA PHE A 114 -11.11 -5.06 27.41
C PHE A 114 -10.02 -6.07 27.04
N MET A 115 -9.04 -6.30 27.93
CA MET A 115 -7.96 -7.27 27.73
C MET A 115 -8.22 -8.61 28.42
N LEU A 116 -9.23 -8.67 29.30
CA LEU A 116 -9.55 -9.86 30.07
C LEU A 116 -10.06 -11.00 29.17
N ASN A 117 -9.41 -12.17 29.28
CA ASN A 117 -9.84 -13.38 28.56
C ASN A 117 -10.96 -14.13 29.29
N LEU A 118 -12.19 -13.63 29.14
CA LEU A 118 -13.39 -14.24 29.72
C LEU A 118 -13.60 -15.70 29.31
N ASP A 119 -13.30 -16.05 28.06
CA ASP A 119 -13.46 -17.43 27.56
C ASP A 119 -12.49 -18.40 28.24
N GLY A 120 -11.23 -17.99 28.42
CA GLY A 120 -10.23 -18.77 29.13
C GLY A 120 -10.63 -19.00 30.59
N ILE A 121 -11.09 -17.93 31.24
CA ILE A 121 -11.59 -17.97 32.62
C ILE A 121 -12.79 -18.91 32.74
N SER A 122 -13.79 -18.76 31.86
CA SER A 122 -14.99 -19.59 31.84
C SER A 122 -14.66 -21.07 31.67
N LYS A 123 -13.76 -21.42 30.73
CA LYS A 123 -13.27 -22.79 30.53
C LYS A 123 -12.54 -23.33 31.77
N ASN A 124 -11.69 -22.52 32.39
CA ASN A 124 -10.95 -22.93 33.59
C ASN A 124 -11.88 -23.18 34.79
N LEU A 125 -12.94 -22.40 34.94
CA LEU A 125 -13.98 -22.63 35.94
C LEU A 125 -14.81 -23.86 35.60
N ALA A 126 -15.30 -23.98 34.38
CA ALA A 126 -16.15 -25.10 33.94
C ALA A 126 -15.45 -26.47 34.01
N ALA A 127 -14.11 -26.49 34.00
CA ALA A 127 -13.34 -27.72 34.24
C ALA A 127 -13.48 -28.28 35.67
N HIS A 128 -14.08 -27.53 36.60
CA HIS A 128 -14.29 -28.00 37.96
C HIS A 128 -15.53 -28.92 38.04
N PRO A 129 -15.44 -30.13 38.64
CA PRO A 129 -16.53 -31.11 38.65
C PRO A 129 -17.86 -30.62 39.24
N TRP A 130 -17.78 -29.64 40.13
CA TRP A 130 -18.93 -29.04 40.82
C TRP A 130 -19.54 -27.84 40.06
N ILE A 131 -18.95 -27.44 38.93
CA ILE A 131 -19.42 -26.32 38.11
C ILE A 131 -20.10 -26.90 36.87
N ARG A 132 -21.43 -26.75 36.78
CA ARG A 132 -22.23 -27.24 35.66
C ARG A 132 -22.13 -26.33 34.43
N SER A 133 -22.06 -25.03 34.64
CA SER A 133 -22.11 -24.00 33.60
C SER A 133 -21.71 -22.63 34.15
N VAL A 134 -21.10 -21.81 33.30
CA VAL A 134 -20.63 -20.44 33.58
C VAL A 134 -21.15 -19.55 32.44
N TRP A 135 -21.67 -18.37 32.75
CA TRP A 135 -22.20 -17.39 31.80
C TRP A 135 -21.84 -15.96 32.24
#